data_AF-A0A0F9LHY4-F1
#
_entry.id   AF-A0A0F9LHY4-F1
#
_cell.length_a   1.000
_cell.length_b   1.000
_cell.length_c   1.000
_cell.angle_alpha   90.00
_cell.angle_beta   90.00
_cell.angle_gamma   90.00
#
_symmetry.space_group_name_H-M   'P 1'
#
loop_
_entity.id
_entity.type
_entity.pdbx_description
1 polymer ?
#
loop_
_entity_poly.entity_id
_entity_poly.type
_entity_poly.pdbx_seq_one_letter_code
_entity_poly.pdbx_strand_id
1 'polypeptide(L)'
;MKEDKGVKHDEGKLRYDLIPPEPLEQLAELYTEGAKKYSDRNWEKGLSWLRCYASMMRHIQDWRQGKDRDKDDGQHPLASVAWYCFALMEYEKTRPEFDDRSEIEEAISDDEVQSPSSLPFVSMYCIRCRIKILADKNHPPLACIRCGNVNSLRRE
;
A
#
# COMPACT_ATOMS: atom_id res chain seq x y z
N MET A 1 22.67 46.58 -15.67
CA MET A 1 21.79 46.43 -14.49
C MET A 1 21.88 45.00 -14.03
N LYS A 2 22.25 44.72 -12.77
CA LYS A 2 22.13 43.37 -12.21
C LYS A 2 20.67 43.21 -11.78
N GLU A 3 19.95 42.31 -12.43
CA GLU A 3 18.63 41.89 -11.97
C GLU A 3 18.82 41.16 -10.64
N ASP A 4 18.45 41.79 -9.53
CA ASP A 4 18.27 41.11 -8.25
C ASP A 4 17.04 40.20 -8.39
N LYS A 5 17.28 38.91 -8.65
CA LYS A 5 16.23 37.89 -8.70
C LYS A 5 16.06 37.29 -7.31
N GLY A 6 14.82 37.12 -6.89
CA GLY A 6 14.50 36.44 -5.64
C GLY A 6 15.00 34.99 -5.65
N VAL A 7 15.64 34.57 -4.55
CA VAL A 7 16.07 33.18 -4.35
C VAL A 7 14.94 32.41 -3.67
N LYS A 8 14.54 31.27 -4.25
CA LYS A 8 13.51 30.39 -3.69
C LYS A 8 14.11 29.00 -3.45
N HIS A 9 14.16 28.58 -2.18
CA HIS A 9 14.62 27.24 -1.80
C HIS A 9 13.41 26.28 -1.76
N ASP A 10 13.23 25.52 -2.83
CA ASP A 10 12.13 24.55 -2.99
C ASP A 10 12.57 23.09 -2.87
N GLU A 11 13.82 22.86 -2.47
CA GLU A 11 14.34 21.52 -2.18
C GLU A 11 13.52 20.84 -1.09
N GLY A 12 13.11 19.59 -1.34
CA GLY A 12 12.26 18.80 -0.44
C GLY A 12 10.76 19.15 -0.45
N LYS A 13 10.30 20.13 -1.25
CA LYS A 13 8.86 20.46 -1.38
C LYS A 13 8.15 19.61 -2.43
N LEU A 14 6.83 19.55 -2.33
CA LEU A 14 5.98 18.88 -3.32
C LEU A 14 6.13 19.49 -4.71
N ARG A 15 6.32 18.64 -5.71
CA ARG A 15 6.51 19.00 -7.12
C ARG A 15 5.20 18.86 -7.89
N TYR A 16 4.24 19.72 -7.60
CA TYR A 16 2.94 19.75 -8.31
C TYR A 16 3.09 19.97 -9.82
N ASP A 17 4.19 20.61 -10.24
CA ASP A 17 4.55 20.82 -11.65
C ASP A 17 4.84 19.53 -12.42
N LEU A 18 5.09 18.40 -11.74
CA LEU A 18 5.29 17.10 -12.38
C LEU A 18 3.98 16.36 -12.65
N ILE A 19 2.85 16.84 -12.14
CA ILE A 19 1.55 16.24 -12.41
C ILE A 19 1.14 16.66 -13.84
N PRO A 20 0.86 15.69 -14.74
CA PRO A 20 0.42 16.04 -16.09
C PRO A 20 -0.87 16.89 -16.05
N PRO A 21 -0.90 18.04 -16.75
CA PRO A 21 -1.99 19.00 -16.62
C PRO A 21 -3.33 18.44 -17.14
N GLU A 22 -3.31 17.70 -18.25
CA GLU A 22 -4.54 17.18 -18.87
C GLU A 22 -5.28 16.14 -17.98
N PRO A 23 -4.62 15.10 -17.41
CA PRO A 23 -5.25 14.24 -16.41
C PRO A 23 -5.76 14.99 -15.16
N LEU A 24 -5.05 16.03 -14.73
CA LEU A 24 -5.47 16.84 -13.58
C LEU A 24 -6.74 17.66 -13.90
N GLU A 25 -6.84 18.20 -15.12
CA GLU A 25 -8.03 18.87 -15.63
C GLU A 25 -9.23 17.92 -15.67
N GLN A 26 -9.06 16.69 -16.17
CA GLN A 26 -10.13 15.68 -16.18
C GLN A 26 -10.64 15.33 -14.77
N LEU A 27 -9.75 15.32 -13.77
CA LEU A 27 -10.16 15.15 -12.37
C LEU A 27 -10.99 16.36 -11.89
N ALA A 28 -10.59 17.58 -12.26
CA ALA A 28 -11.32 18.80 -11.91
C ALA A 28 -12.69 18.89 -12.59
N GLU A 29 -12.81 18.42 -13.84
CA GLU A 29 -14.09 18.29 -14.55
C GLU A 29 -15.07 17.40 -13.79
N LEU A 30 -14.62 16.27 -13.24
CA LEU A 30 -15.47 15.38 -12.45
C LEU A 30 -15.97 16.02 -11.16
N TYR A 31 -15.14 16.81 -10.47
CA TYR A 31 -15.62 17.63 -9.35
C TYR A 31 -16.65 18.66 -9.80
N THR A 32 -16.47 19.25 -10.98
CA THR A 32 -17.37 20.25 -11.56
C THR A 32 -18.73 19.63 -11.92
N GLU A 33 -18.75 18.48 -12.59
CA GLU A 33 -19.98 17.75 -12.90
C GLU A 33 -20.68 17.23 -11.63
N GLY A 34 -19.90 16.75 -10.66
CA GLY A 34 -20.42 16.37 -9.35
C GLY A 34 -21.11 17.54 -8.62
N ALA A 35 -20.53 18.74 -8.67
CA ALA A 35 -21.10 19.94 -8.06
C ALA A 35 -22.41 20.37 -8.77
N LYS A 36 -22.45 20.32 -10.11
CA LYS A 36 -23.67 20.58 -10.88
C LYS A 36 -24.80 19.60 -10.51
N LYS A 37 -24.46 18.33 -10.31
CA LYS A 37 -25.44 17.25 -10.08
C LYS A 37 -25.92 17.16 -8.63
N TYR A 38 -25.04 17.42 -7.67
CA TYR A 38 -25.27 17.12 -6.25
C TYR A 38 -25.10 18.30 -5.30
N SER A 39 -24.80 19.50 -5.80
CA SER A 39 -24.34 20.70 -5.10
C SER A 39 -22.84 20.71 -4.77
N ASP A 40 -22.32 21.92 -4.58
CA ASP A 40 -20.95 22.16 -4.12
C ASP A 40 -20.64 21.34 -2.86
N ARG A 41 -19.42 20.78 -2.83
CA ARG A 41 -18.87 20.03 -1.69
C ARG A 41 -19.75 18.87 -1.18
N ASN A 42 -20.71 18.37 -1.96
CA ASN A 42 -21.60 17.31 -1.52
C ASN A 42 -20.87 16.01 -1.13
N TRP A 43 -19.76 15.72 -1.80
CA TRP A 43 -18.94 14.54 -1.52
C TRP A 43 -18.38 14.56 -0.08
N GLU A 44 -18.12 15.73 0.49
CA GLU A 44 -17.58 15.85 1.85
C GLU A 44 -18.54 15.39 2.96
N LYS A 45 -19.81 15.11 2.61
CA LYS A 45 -20.79 14.50 3.53
C LYS A 45 -20.49 13.03 3.82
N GLY A 46 -19.60 12.39 3.06
CA GLY A 46 -19.23 10.99 3.19
C GLY A 46 -20.10 10.06 2.36
N LEU A 47 -19.53 8.91 2.00
CA LEU A 47 -20.15 7.80 1.28
C LEU A 47 -19.62 6.50 1.87
N SER A 48 -20.41 5.42 1.82
CA SER A 48 -19.93 4.09 2.25
C SER A 48 -18.72 3.68 1.42
N TRP A 49 -17.67 3.19 2.08
CA TRP A 49 -16.36 2.98 1.46
C TRP A 49 -16.39 1.84 0.44
N LEU A 50 -17.06 0.74 0.76
CA LEU A 50 -17.27 -0.38 -0.15
C LEU A 50 -18.16 0.01 -1.33
N ARG A 51 -19.11 0.95 -1.16
CA ARG A 51 -19.87 1.50 -2.29
C ARG A 51 -18.98 2.32 -3.21
N CYS A 52 -18.10 3.16 -2.67
CA CYS A 52 -17.08 3.87 -3.45
C CYS A 52 -16.15 2.88 -4.18
N TYR A 53 -15.64 1.87 -3.49
CA TYR A 53 -14.82 0.82 -4.08
C TYR A 53 -15.54 0.09 -5.23
N ALA A 54 -16.79 -0.32 -5.03
CA ALA A 54 -17.56 -1.01 -6.06
C ALA A 54 -17.78 -0.13 -7.30
N SER A 55 -18.06 1.17 -7.13
CA SER A 55 -18.15 2.12 -8.25
C SER A 55 -16.82 2.32 -8.96
N MET A 56 -15.75 2.50 -8.21
CA MET A 56 -14.38 2.61 -8.74
C MET A 56 -14.02 1.38 -9.59
N MET A 57 -14.31 0.17 -9.09
CA MET A 57 -14.04 -1.07 -9.83
C MET A 57 -14.83 -1.19 -11.14
N ARG A 58 -16.06 -0.65 -11.22
CA ARG A 58 -16.81 -0.61 -12.48
C ARG A 58 -16.11 0.28 -13.52
N HIS A 59 -15.63 1.46 -13.14
CA HIS A 59 -14.86 2.33 -14.04
C HIS A 59 -13.53 1.68 -14.47
N ILE A 60 -12.86 0.95 -13.57
CA ILE A 60 -11.67 0.15 -13.93
C ILE A 60 -12.01 -0.91 -14.99
N GLN A 61 -13.13 -1.63 -14.82
CA GLN A 61 -13.52 -2.65 -15.81
C GLN A 61 -13.96 -2.03 -17.13
N ASP A 62 -14.62 -0.89 -17.12
CA ASP A 62 -14.97 -0.16 -18.35
C ASP A 62 -13.71 0.25 -19.13
N TRP A 63 -12.72 0.83 -18.44
CA TRP A 63 -11.42 1.15 -19.05
C TRP A 63 -10.72 -0.10 -19.57
N ARG A 64 -10.69 -1.19 -18.80
CA ARG A 64 -10.10 -2.48 -19.21
C ARG A 64 -10.78 -3.06 -20.47
N GLN A 65 -12.06 -2.77 -20.68
CA GLN A 65 -12.82 -3.17 -21.86
C GLN A 65 -12.60 -2.25 -23.08
N GLY A 66 -11.73 -1.24 -22.97
CA GLY A 66 -11.48 -0.27 -24.04
C GLY A 66 -12.55 0.81 -24.16
N LYS A 67 -13.33 1.06 -23.10
CA LYS A 67 -14.24 2.21 -23.06
C LYS A 67 -13.47 3.42 -22.56
N ASP A 68 -13.12 4.32 -23.46
CA ASP A 68 -12.29 5.49 -23.13
C ASP A 68 -13.10 6.67 -22.54
N ARG A 69 -14.42 6.66 -22.74
CA ARG A 69 -15.34 7.72 -22.28
C ARG A 69 -16.61 7.10 -21.72
N ASP A 70 -17.10 7.67 -20.63
CA ASP A 70 -18.41 7.36 -20.08
C ASP A 70 -19.51 7.82 -21.05
N LYS A 71 -20.56 7.02 -21.15
CA LYS A 71 -21.68 7.25 -22.07
C LYS A 71 -22.66 8.31 -21.57
N ASP A 72 -22.72 8.54 -20.27
CA ASP A 72 -23.73 9.38 -19.63
C ASP A 72 -23.24 10.84 -19.57
N ASP A 73 -21.96 11.06 -19.31
CA ASP A 73 -21.38 12.40 -19.12
C ASP A 73 -20.06 12.65 -19.88
N GLY A 74 -19.58 11.68 -20.66
CA GLY A 74 -18.38 11.83 -21.49
C GLY A 74 -17.06 11.77 -20.73
N GLN A 75 -17.08 11.50 -19.42
CA GLN A 75 -15.88 11.58 -18.60
C GLN A 75 -14.94 10.39 -18.81
N HIS A 76 -13.64 10.60 -18.61
CA HIS A 76 -12.69 9.48 -18.69
C HIS A 76 -12.86 8.54 -17.49
N PRO A 77 -13.01 7.22 -17.67
CA PRO A 77 -13.23 6.32 -16.53
C PRO A 77 -12.12 6.38 -15.48
N LEU A 78 -10.86 6.54 -15.89
CA LEU A 78 -9.74 6.69 -14.94
C LEU A 78 -9.77 8.00 -14.14
N ALA A 79 -10.42 9.06 -14.64
CA ALA A 79 -10.62 10.27 -13.84
C ALA A 79 -11.62 9.99 -12.69
N SER A 80 -12.70 9.25 -12.98
CA SER A 80 -13.62 8.75 -11.95
C SER A 80 -12.90 7.85 -10.93
N VAL A 81 -12.01 6.97 -11.38
CA VAL A 81 -11.18 6.15 -10.48
C VAL A 81 -10.31 7.02 -9.58
N ALA A 82 -9.60 8.00 -10.14
CA ALA A 82 -8.77 8.92 -9.37
C ALA A 82 -9.58 9.67 -8.30
N TRP A 83 -10.78 10.13 -8.65
CA TRP A 83 -11.66 10.77 -7.68
C TRP A 83 -12.09 9.87 -6.53
N TYR A 84 -12.44 8.61 -6.81
CA TYR A 84 -12.77 7.66 -5.74
C TYR A 84 -11.57 7.40 -4.82
N CYS A 85 -10.35 7.32 -5.36
CA CYS A 85 -9.14 7.22 -4.56
C CYS A 85 -8.97 8.44 -3.64
N PHE A 86 -9.10 9.66 -4.18
CA PHE A 86 -8.98 10.90 -3.40
C PHE A 86 -10.06 11.01 -2.32
N ALA A 87 -11.31 10.68 -2.67
CA ALA A 87 -12.42 10.69 -1.74
C ALA A 87 -12.19 9.70 -0.58
N LEU A 88 -11.77 8.46 -0.87
CA LEU A 88 -11.48 7.46 0.17
C LEU A 88 -10.31 7.87 1.06
N MET A 89 -9.22 8.38 0.49
CA MET A 89 -8.07 8.91 1.26
C MET A 89 -8.46 10.07 2.18
N GLU A 90 -9.40 10.91 1.77
CA GLU A 90 -9.94 11.99 2.60
C GLU A 90 -10.90 11.45 3.67
N TYR A 91 -11.74 10.48 3.33
CA TYR A 91 -12.69 9.87 4.24
C TYR A 91 -12.03 9.07 5.36
N GLU A 92 -10.87 8.47 5.12
CA GLU A 92 -10.05 7.86 6.19
C GLU A 92 -9.80 8.81 7.36
N LYS A 93 -9.73 10.12 7.09
CA LYS A 93 -9.48 11.14 8.11
C LYS A 93 -10.76 11.85 8.56
N THR A 94 -11.68 12.12 7.63
CA THR A 94 -12.81 13.03 7.84
C THR A 94 -14.14 12.31 8.05
N ARG A 95 -14.25 11.06 7.59
CA ARG A 95 -15.49 10.28 7.51
C ARG A 95 -15.28 8.79 7.89
N PRO A 96 -14.60 8.47 9.01
CA PRO A 96 -14.41 7.08 9.43
C PRO A 96 -15.73 6.39 9.79
N GLU A 97 -16.78 7.15 10.13
CA GLU A 97 -18.11 6.61 10.42
C GLU A 97 -18.79 5.91 9.22
N PHE A 98 -18.23 6.08 8.01
CA PHE A 98 -18.70 5.45 6.79
C PHE A 98 -17.82 4.28 6.31
N ASP A 99 -16.79 3.90 7.08
CA ASP A 99 -16.00 2.70 6.80
C ASP A 99 -16.83 1.44 7.07
N ASP A 100 -17.22 0.77 6.00
CA ASP A 100 -18.02 -0.47 6.01
C ASP A 100 -17.20 -1.68 5.52
N ARG A 101 -15.87 -1.58 5.50
CA ARG A 101 -15.01 -2.73 5.28
C ARG A 101 -15.20 -3.72 6.43
N SER A 102 -15.31 -5.01 6.12
CA SER A 102 -15.24 -6.03 7.16
C SER A 102 -13.90 -5.90 7.84
N GLU A 103 -13.88 -5.79 9.17
CA GLU A 103 -12.68 -6.13 9.92
C GLU A 103 -12.32 -7.55 9.49
N ILE A 104 -11.22 -7.70 8.75
CA ILE A 104 -10.57 -8.99 8.68
C ILE A 104 -10.02 -9.13 10.10
N GLU A 105 -10.83 -9.67 11.01
CA GLU A 105 -10.28 -10.38 12.15
C GLU A 105 -9.26 -11.31 11.50
N GLU A 106 -7.98 -11.07 11.76
CA GLU A 106 -6.93 -11.95 11.29
C GLU A 106 -7.30 -13.33 11.80
N ALA A 107 -7.92 -14.13 10.93
CA ALA A 107 -8.14 -15.55 11.13
C ALA A 107 -6.77 -16.23 10.97
N ILE A 108 -5.81 -15.80 11.77
CA ILE A 108 -4.80 -16.69 12.29
C ILE A 108 -5.57 -17.51 13.33
N SER A 109 -6.28 -18.53 12.86
CA SER A 109 -6.63 -19.63 13.74
C SER A 109 -5.31 -20.09 14.36
N ASP A 110 -5.22 -20.09 15.69
CA ASP A 110 -4.07 -20.59 16.46
C ASP A 110 -3.70 -22.07 16.13
N ASP A 111 -4.42 -22.71 15.20
CA ASP A 111 -4.29 -24.12 14.81
C ASP A 111 -3.12 -24.44 13.86
N GLU A 112 -2.34 -23.47 13.37
CA GLU A 112 -1.08 -23.76 12.64
C GLU A 112 0.15 -22.99 13.15
N VAL A 113 0.20 -22.63 14.45
CA VAL A 113 1.51 -22.49 15.10
C VAL A 113 2.01 -23.89 15.43
N GLN A 114 2.63 -24.53 14.44
CA GLN A 114 3.44 -25.72 14.66
C GLN A 114 4.34 -25.48 15.87
N SER A 115 4.09 -26.22 16.96
CA SER A 115 4.86 -26.11 18.19
C SER A 115 6.37 -26.11 17.88
N PRO A 116 7.21 -25.38 18.65
CA PRO A 116 8.67 -25.34 18.44
C PRO A 116 9.37 -26.71 18.39
N SER A 117 8.67 -27.78 18.79
CA SER A 117 9.13 -29.16 18.72
C SER A 117 9.25 -29.69 17.28
N SER A 118 8.47 -29.19 16.30
CA SER A 118 8.49 -29.64 14.91
C SER A 118 9.44 -28.87 14.00
N LEU A 119 10.00 -27.74 14.45
CA LEU A 119 10.99 -27.01 13.66
C LEU A 119 12.18 -27.93 13.36
N PRO A 120 12.61 -28.07 12.09
CA PRO A 120 13.70 -28.97 11.72
C PRO A 120 15.07 -28.42 12.12
N PHE A 121 15.13 -27.42 13.00
CA PHE A 121 16.36 -26.70 13.34
C PHE A 121 16.71 -26.77 14.83
N VAL A 122 18.00 -26.86 15.14
CA VAL A 122 18.60 -26.78 16.47
C VAL A 122 19.60 -25.63 16.53
N SER A 123 19.62 -24.94 17.67
CA SER A 123 20.66 -23.96 17.96
C SER A 123 21.93 -24.69 18.39
N MET A 124 23.03 -24.39 17.70
CA MET A 124 24.37 -24.85 18.04
C MET A 124 25.27 -23.65 18.23
N TYR A 125 26.26 -23.74 19.11
CA TYR A 125 27.25 -22.69 19.32
C TYR A 125 28.67 -23.23 19.20
N CYS A 126 29.56 -22.40 18.66
CA CYS A 126 30.98 -22.72 18.61
C CYS A 126 31.69 -22.21 19.86
N ILE A 127 32.26 -23.11 20.67
CA ILE A 127 33.02 -22.73 21.88
C ILE A 127 34.27 -21.90 21.57
N ARG A 128 34.81 -22.02 20.35
CA ARG A 128 36.02 -21.31 19.90
C ARG A 128 35.73 -19.95 19.27
N CYS A 129 34.68 -19.87 18.45
CA CYS A 129 34.32 -18.66 17.70
C CYS A 129 33.23 -17.82 18.35
N ARG A 130 32.56 -18.34 19.38
CA ARG A 130 31.42 -17.70 20.07
C ARG A 130 30.30 -17.26 19.12
N ILE A 131 30.12 -17.99 18.02
CA ILE A 131 29.00 -17.80 17.08
C ILE A 131 27.90 -18.81 17.36
N LYS A 132 26.65 -18.39 17.17
CA LYS A 132 25.49 -19.27 17.11
C LYS A 132 25.22 -19.67 15.67
N ILE A 133 24.80 -20.90 15.46
CA ILE A 133 24.50 -21.53 14.18
C ILE A 133 23.14 -22.19 14.32
N LEU A 134 22.20 -21.81 13.48
CA LEU A 134 20.95 -22.54 13.32
C LEU A 134 21.21 -23.70 12.34
N ALA A 135 21.10 -24.94 12.81
CA ALA A 135 21.46 -26.13 12.05
C ALA A 135 20.26 -27.07 11.89
N ASP A 136 20.16 -27.77 10.76
CA ASP A 136 19.18 -28.85 10.58
C ASP A 136 19.40 -29.95 11.65
N LYS A 137 18.32 -30.38 12.31
CA LYS A 137 18.31 -31.43 13.34
C LYS A 137 18.83 -32.77 12.82
N ASN A 138 18.50 -33.11 11.58
CA ASN A 138 18.83 -34.36 10.91
C ASN A 138 20.21 -34.29 10.24
N HIS A 139 20.64 -33.10 9.81
CA HIS A 139 21.91 -32.89 9.12
C HIS A 139 22.73 -31.72 9.72
N PRO A 140 23.17 -31.82 11.00
CA PRO A 140 23.96 -30.77 11.62
C PRO A 140 25.37 -30.70 10.99
N PRO A 141 25.97 -29.50 10.90
CA PRO A 141 27.32 -29.35 10.35
C PRO A 141 28.35 -30.06 11.23
N LEU A 142 29.22 -30.85 10.60
CA LEU A 142 30.31 -31.58 11.27
C LEU A 142 31.47 -30.68 11.72
N ALA A 143 31.51 -29.43 11.27
CA ALA A 143 32.54 -28.46 11.60
C ALA A 143 31.96 -27.04 11.72
N CYS A 144 32.59 -26.21 12.55
CA CYS A 144 32.22 -24.80 12.62
C CYS A 144 32.47 -24.11 11.28
N ILE A 145 31.44 -23.45 10.72
CA ILE A 145 31.50 -22.73 9.45
C ILE A 145 32.56 -21.60 9.43
N ARG A 146 32.98 -21.11 10.60
CA ARG A 146 33.94 -20.02 10.72
C ARG A 146 35.39 -20.49 10.92
N CYS A 147 35.63 -21.49 11.78
CA CYS A 147 36.99 -21.96 12.07
C CYS A 147 37.33 -23.34 11.55
N GLY A 148 36.39 -24.03 10.90
CA GLY A 148 36.57 -25.38 10.36
C GLY A 148 36.82 -26.46 11.40
N ASN A 149 36.74 -26.16 12.69
CA ASN A 149 37.08 -27.12 13.74
C ASN A 149 35.90 -28.05 14.06
N VAL A 150 36.11 -29.35 13.81
CA VAL A 150 35.11 -30.42 13.97
C VAL A 150 34.68 -30.68 15.41
N ASN A 151 35.53 -30.34 16.39
CA ASN A 151 35.27 -30.60 17.82
C ASN A 151 34.74 -29.37 18.56
N SER A 152 34.51 -28.26 17.86
CA SER A 152 34.21 -26.96 18.47
C SER A 152 32.74 -26.62 18.60
N LEU A 153 31.83 -27.41 18.00
CA LEU A 153 30.40 -27.16 18.05
C LEU A 153 29.75 -27.88 19.24
N ARG A 154 28.78 -27.22 19.87
CA ARG A 154 27.95 -27.74 20.96
C ARG A 154 26.50 -27.39 20.67
N ARG A 155 25.56 -28.25 21.03
CA ARG A 155 24.13 -27.90 21.06
C ARG A 155 23.89 -27.01 22.28
N GLU A 156 23.03 -25.99 22.14
CA GLU A 156 22.49 -25.28 23.30
C GLU A 156 21.61 -26.19 24.14
#